data_AF-A0A1I7XH26-F1
#
_entry.id   AF-A0A1I7XH26-F1
#
_cell.length_a   1.000
_cell.length_b   1.000
_cell.length_c   1.000
_cell.angle_alpha   90.00
_cell.angle_beta   90.00
_cell.angle_gamma   90.00
#
_symmetry.space_group_name_H-M   'P 1'
#
loop_
_entity.id
_entity.type
_entity.pdbx_description
1 polymer ?
#
loop_
_entity_poly.entity_id
_entity_poly.type
_entity_poly.pdbx_seq_one_letter_code
_entity_poly.pdbx_strand_id
1 'polypeptide(L)'
;MQIRQTRKGLAEQLGVHKATVSRRLQDMGKLWMLGKWVSHELSENSIGRRLNICISLLTRQRKKNFLWKIVTGDEKWIMYDNPKYTHSWVDPGQSIISTPKVLLHLVGYEGCAVL
;
A
#
# COMPACT_ATOMS: atom_id res chain seq x y z
N MET A 1 -16.29 -1.05 6.18
CA MET A 1 -15.49 0.09 5.66
C MET A 1 -15.03 0.93 6.85
N GLN A 2 -13.84 0.69 7.39
CA GLN A 2 -13.35 1.44 8.55
C GLN A 2 -12.75 2.77 8.05
N ILE A 3 -13.41 3.88 8.37
CA ILE A 3 -12.98 5.23 7.96
C ILE A 3 -11.64 5.52 8.63
N ARG A 4 -10.60 5.83 7.86
CA ARG A 4 -9.28 6.23 8.39
C ARG A 4 -9.42 7.58 9.09
N GLN A 5 -9.44 7.59 10.42
CA GLN A 5 -9.55 8.81 11.21
C GLN A 5 -8.17 9.33 11.62
N THR A 6 -7.95 10.62 11.40
CA THR A 6 -6.73 11.32 11.85
C THR A 6 -6.92 11.89 13.25
N ARG A 7 -5.82 12.14 13.98
CA ARG A 7 -5.89 12.82 15.30
C ARG A 7 -6.62 14.17 15.24
N LYS A 8 -6.52 14.89 14.12
CA LYS A 8 -7.19 16.18 13.92
C LYS A 8 -8.69 15.98 13.73
N GLY A 9 -9.10 15.05 12.87
CA GLY A 9 -10.52 14.73 12.69
C GLY A 9 -11.17 14.22 13.97
N LEU A 10 -10.49 13.37 14.74
CA LEU A 10 -10.98 12.91 16.06
C LEU A 10 -11.10 14.06 17.06
N ALA A 11 -10.13 14.97 17.09
CA ALA A 11 -10.14 16.14 17.97
C ALA A 11 -11.32 17.06 17.63
N GLU A 12 -11.57 17.31 16.34
CA GLU A 12 -12.70 18.12 15.86
C GLU A 12 -14.05 17.46 16.17
N GLN A 13 -14.19 16.15 15.92
CA GLN A 13 -15.42 15.41 16.21
C GLN A 13 -15.77 15.36 17.70
N LEU A 14 -14.76 15.22 18.55
CA LEU A 14 -14.93 15.12 19.99
C LEU A 14 -14.87 16.49 20.70
N GLY A 15 -14.57 17.57 19.98
CA GLY A 15 -14.41 18.91 20.55
C GLY A 15 -13.25 19.04 21.56
N VAL A 16 -12.25 18.16 21.48
CA VAL A 16 -11.13 18.12 22.43
C VAL A 16 -9.80 18.49 21.78
N HIS A 17 -8.83 18.92 22.59
CA HIS A 17 -7.50 19.19 22.08
C HIS A 17 -6.81 17.92 21.56
N LYS A 18 -6.07 18.05 20.45
CA LYS A 18 -5.35 16.94 19.78
C LYS A 18 -4.44 16.15 20.71
N ALA A 19 -3.82 16.82 21.70
CA ALA A 19 -2.95 16.15 22.68
C ALA A 19 -3.72 15.17 23.57
N THR A 20 -4.96 15.52 23.94
CA THR A 20 -5.85 14.66 24.74
C THR A 20 -6.19 13.39 23.97
N VAL A 21 -6.51 13.50 22.68
CA VAL A 21 -6.75 12.35 21.79
C VAL A 21 -5.51 11.45 21.73
N SER A 22 -4.33 12.03 21.54
CA SER A 22 -3.07 11.27 21.50
C SER A 22 -2.80 10.49 22.78
N ARG A 23 -3.00 11.11 23.95
CA ARG A 23 -2.79 10.45 25.24
C ARG A 23 -3.77 9.30 25.46
N ARG A 24 -5.06 9.53 25.20
CA ARG A 24 -6.09 8.49 25.33
C ARG A 24 -5.85 7.29 24.43
N LEU A 25 -5.40 7.51 23.19
CA LEU A 25 -5.09 6.42 22.27
C LEU A 25 -3.89 5.58 22.75
N GLN A 26 -2.90 6.22 23.38
CA GLN A 26 -1.78 5.52 24.00
C GLN A 26 -2.21 4.73 25.24
N ASP A 27 -3.03 5.33 26.12
CA ASP A 27 -3.58 4.65 27.31
C ASP A 27 -4.40 3.41 26.92
N MET A 28 -5.10 3.47 25.79
CA MET A 28 -5.85 2.35 25.22
C MET A 28 -4.98 1.32 24.47
N GLY A 29 -3.66 1.55 24.39
CA GLY A 29 -2.74 0.66 23.68
C GLY A 29 -2.86 0.67 22.16
N LYS A 30 -3.50 1.69 21.55
CA LYS A 30 -3.62 1.77 20.08
C LYS A 30 -2.26 2.02 19.44
N LEU A 31 -2.01 1.38 18.30
CA LEU A 31 -0.78 1.52 17.52
C LEU A 31 -0.97 2.47 16.35
N TRP A 32 0.05 3.27 16.05
CA TRP A 32 0.07 4.18 14.91
C TRP A 32 0.72 3.51 13.71
N MET A 33 -0.08 2.89 12.83
CA MET A 33 0.43 2.08 11.73
C MET A 33 0.18 2.73 10.36
N LEU A 34 1.11 2.53 9.43
CA LEU A 34 0.98 3.00 8.05
C LEU A 34 0.16 2.01 7.23
N GLY A 35 -0.88 2.49 6.54
CA GLY A 35 -1.64 1.67 5.59
C GLY A 35 -0.73 1.00 4.54
N LYS A 36 -0.94 -0.29 4.25
CA LYS A 36 -0.23 -1.00 3.17
C LYS A 36 -1.12 -1.09 1.93
N TRP A 37 -0.68 -0.57 0.78
CA TRP A 37 -1.34 -0.91 -0.49
C TRP A 37 -0.96 -2.35 -0.84
N VAL A 38 -1.96 -3.18 -1.12
CA VAL A 38 -1.76 -4.47 -1.79
C VAL A 38 -2.53 -4.36 -3.10
N SER A 39 -1.85 -4.60 -4.22
CA SER A 39 -2.45 -4.42 -5.55
C SER A 39 -3.63 -5.34 -5.76
N HIS A 40 -3.44 -6.63 -5.43
CA HIS A 40 -4.44 -7.66 -5.60
C HIS A 40 -4.33 -8.69 -4.49
N GLU A 41 -5.47 -9.17 -4.02
CA GLU A 41 -5.56 -10.39 -3.24
C GLU A 41 -5.19 -11.57 -4.16
N LEU A 42 -4.24 -12.38 -3.72
CA LEU A 42 -3.72 -13.49 -4.50
C LEU A 42 -4.48 -14.77 -4.15
N SER A 43 -4.90 -15.53 -5.16
CA SER A 43 -5.39 -16.90 -4.94
C SER A 43 -4.26 -17.84 -4.55
N GLU A 44 -4.55 -18.91 -3.81
CA GLU A 44 -3.55 -19.92 -3.41
C GLU A 44 -2.74 -20.46 -4.59
N ASN A 45 -3.40 -20.72 -5.72
CA ASN A 45 -2.74 -21.16 -6.95
C ASN A 45 -1.74 -20.11 -7.47
N SER A 46 -2.11 -18.83 -7.46
CA SER A 46 -1.20 -17.75 -7.87
C SER A 46 -0.01 -17.59 -6.91
N ILE A 47 -0.22 -17.83 -5.61
CA ILE A 47 0.85 -17.86 -4.60
C ILE A 47 1.83 -18.99 -4.91
N GLY A 48 1.33 -20.22 -5.12
CA GLY A 48 2.17 -21.38 -5.44
C GLY A 48 2.98 -21.19 -6.73
N ARG A 49 2.34 -20.68 -7.79
CA ARG A 49 3.03 -20.38 -9.06
C ARG A 49 4.15 -19.36 -8.88
N ARG A 50 3.88 -18.25 -8.17
CA ARG A 50 4.89 -17.23 -7.87
C ARG A 50 6.06 -17.81 -7.07
N LEU A 51 5.77 -18.61 -6.04
CA LEU A 51 6.79 -19.25 -5.20
C LEU A 51 7.71 -20.13 -6.05
N ASN A 52 7.14 -21.01 -6.88
CA ASN A 52 7.90 -21.92 -7.74
C ASN A 52 8.80 -21.18 -8.74
N ILE A 53 8.29 -20.12 -9.36
CA ILE A 53 9.08 -19.27 -10.26
C ILE A 53 10.24 -18.62 -9.50
N CYS A 54 9.98 -18.04 -8.32
CA CYS A 54 11.01 -17.42 -7.49
C CYS A 54 12.11 -18.42 -7.07
N ILE A 55 11.75 -19.64 -6.65
CA ILE A 55 12.71 -20.68 -6.29
C ILE A 55 13.59 -21.06 -7.50
N SER A 56 12.98 -21.24 -8.67
CA SER A 56 13.70 -21.56 -9.90
C SER A 56 14.68 -20.46 -10.30
N LEU A 57 14.24 -19.20 -10.31
CA LEU A 57 15.08 -18.05 -10.63
C LEU A 57 16.22 -17.89 -9.62
N LEU A 58 15.95 -18.07 -8.33
CA LEU A 58 16.98 -18.01 -7.28
C LEU A 58 18.01 -19.13 -7.44
N THR A 59 17.57 -20.34 -7.76
CA THR A 59 18.47 -21.49 -8.01
C THR A 59 19.35 -21.22 -9.21
N ARG A 60 18.79 -20.70 -10.31
CA ARG A 60 19.55 -20.28 -11.49
C ARG A 60 20.57 -19.20 -11.15
N GLN A 61 20.19 -18.20 -10.36
CA GLN A 61 21.04 -17.09 -9.95
C GLN A 61 22.24 -17.56 -9.10
N ARG A 62 22.00 -18.50 -8.18
CA ARG A 62 23.07 -19.11 -7.36
C ARG A 62 24.03 -19.95 -8.19
N LYS A 63 23.54 -20.65 -9.21
CA LYS A 63 24.40 -21.43 -10.12
C LYS A 63 25.26 -20.54 -11.01
N LYS A 64 24.68 -19.46 -11.55
CA LYS A 64 25.40 -18.48 -12.36
C LYS A 64 24.69 -17.15 -12.31
N ASN A 65 25.42 -16.10 -11.91
CA ASN A 65 24.86 -14.76 -11.85
C ASN A 65 24.44 -14.30 -13.26
N PHE A 66 23.15 -14.00 -13.43
CA PHE A 66 22.58 -13.56 -14.70
C PHE A 66 21.87 -12.20 -14.61
N LEU A 67 21.84 -11.57 -13.43
CA LEU A 67 21.17 -10.27 -13.23
C LEU A 67 21.73 -9.18 -14.14
N TRP A 68 23.03 -9.19 -14.40
CA TRP A 68 23.69 -8.21 -15.29
C TRP A 68 23.22 -8.28 -16.75
N LYS A 69 22.52 -9.36 -17.14
CA LYS A 69 21.94 -9.53 -18.48
C LYS A 69 20.48 -9.09 -18.57
N ILE A 70 19.85 -8.80 -17.44
CA ILE A 70 18.41 -8.51 -17.40
C ILE A 70 18.22 -7.04 -17.80
N VAL A 71 17.46 -6.82 -18.87
CA VAL A 71 16.88 -5.52 -19.21
C VAL A 71 15.39 -5.58 -18.89
N THR A 72 14.91 -4.65 -18.08
CA THR A 72 13.49 -4.54 -17.69
C THR A 72 12.92 -3.23 -18.17
N GLY A 73 11.65 -3.24 -18.61
CA GLY A 73 10.85 -2.05 -18.85
C GLY A 73 9.44 -2.28 -18.32
N ASP A 74 8.82 -1.23 -17.80
CA ASP A 74 7.42 -1.21 -17.38
C ASP A 74 6.86 0.20 -17.56
N GLU A 75 5.56 0.30 -17.80
CA GLU A 75 4.88 1.57 -17.94
C GLU A 75 4.35 2.03 -16.58
N LYS A 76 4.54 3.31 -16.27
CA LYS A 76 4.07 3.89 -15.02
C LYS A 76 3.30 5.17 -15.28
N TRP A 77 2.01 5.15 -14.96
CA TRP A 77 1.18 6.34 -14.94
C TRP A 77 1.65 7.32 -13.85
N ILE A 78 1.82 8.59 -14.25
CA ILE A 78 2.09 9.70 -13.33
C ILE A 78 0.76 10.40 -13.06
N MET A 79 0.25 10.25 -11.84
CA MET A 79 -1.00 10.88 -11.43
C MET A 79 -0.76 12.35 -11.06
N TYR A 80 -1.72 13.22 -11.40
CA TYR A 80 -1.70 14.62 -11.01
C TYR A 80 -1.83 14.78 -9.48
N ASP A 81 -2.78 14.07 -8.88
CA ASP A 81 -2.89 13.93 -7.44
C ASP A 81 -2.35 12.56 -7.02
N ASN A 82 -1.34 12.57 -6.16
CA ASN A 82 -0.73 11.39 -5.58
C ASN A 82 -0.93 11.42 -4.06
N PRO A 83 -2.12 11.00 -3.58
CA PRO A 83 -2.43 11.06 -2.16
C PRO A 83 -1.43 10.20 -1.39
N LYS A 84 -0.69 10.86 -0.48
CA LYS A 84 0.28 10.17 0.37
C LYS A 84 -0.44 9.33 1.41
N TYR A 85 0.20 8.23 1.79
CA TYR A 85 -0.30 7.38 2.85
C TYR A 85 -0.48 8.17 4.14
N THR A 86 -1.67 8.06 4.71
CA THR A 86 -1.96 8.52 6.05
C THR A 86 -1.89 7.33 7.00
N HIS A 87 -1.20 7.54 8.11
CA HIS A 87 -1.21 6.60 9.21
C HIS A 87 -2.59 6.57 9.88
N SER A 88 -2.93 5.43 10.46
CA SER A 88 -4.17 5.19 11.19
C SER A 88 -3.88 4.53 12.54
N TRP A 89 -4.75 4.79 13.51
CA TRP A 89 -4.74 4.10 14.79
C TRP A 89 -5.45 2.76 14.68
N VAL A 90 -4.82 1.69 15.17
CA VAL A 90 -5.31 0.31 15.08
C VAL A 90 -5.09 -0.43 16.40
N ASP A 91 -5.88 -1.46 16.63
CA ASP A 91 -5.72 -2.33 17.79
C ASP A 91 -4.45 -3.19 17.71
N PRO A 92 -3.79 -3.48 18.84
CA PRO A 92 -2.73 -4.48 18.89
C PRO A 92 -3.20 -5.82 18.32
N GLY A 93 -2.42 -6.39 17.40
CA GLY A 93 -2.74 -7.67 16.74
C GLY A 93 -3.73 -7.54 15.57
N GLN A 94 -4.35 -6.38 15.35
CA GLN A 94 -5.20 -6.17 14.18
C GLN A 94 -4.34 -5.99 12.93
N SER A 95 -4.63 -6.79 11.90
CA SER A 95 -4.00 -6.62 10.60
C SER A 95 -4.43 -5.29 9.98
N ILE A 96 -3.47 -4.59 9.39
CA ILE A 96 -3.76 -3.39 8.61
C ILE A 96 -4.54 -3.86 7.39
N ILE A 97 -5.79 -3.40 7.27
CA ILE A 97 -6.60 -3.66 6.08
C ILE A 97 -5.86 -3.04 4.90
N SER A 98 -5.44 -3.88 3.97
CA SER A 98 -4.88 -3.41 2.71
C SER A 98 -6.00 -2.74 1.95
N THR A 99 -5.91 -1.43 1.79
CA THR A 99 -6.76 -0.77 0.81
C THR A 99 -6.27 -1.21 -0.58
N PRO A 100 -7.16 -1.57 -1.52
CA PRO A 100 -6.78 -1.82 -2.91
C PRO A 100 -6.50 -0.47 -3.57
N LYS A 101 -5.36 -0.33 -4.27
CA LYS A 101 -4.96 0.94 -4.89
C LYS A 101 -6.12 1.44 -5.75
N VAL A 102 -6.76 2.52 -5.32
CA VAL A 102 -7.90 3.09 -6.04
C VAL A 102 -7.35 3.60 -7.36
N LEU A 103 -7.73 2.95 -8.46
CA LEU A 103 -7.68 3.58 -9.78
C LEU A 103 -8.77 4.67 -9.75
N LEU A 104 -8.40 5.87 -9.32
CA LEU A 104 -9.27 7.04 -9.40
C LEU A 104 -9.60 7.30 -10.88
N HIS A 105 -10.86 7.67 -11.12
CA HIS A 105 -11.59 7.82 -12.38
C HIS A 105 -10.74 8.15 -13.63
N LEU A 106 -10.85 7.30 -14.64
CA LEU A 106 -10.22 7.43 -15.96
C LEU A 106 -10.89 8.57 -16.74
N VAL A 107 -10.24 9.73 -16.83
CA VAL A 107 -10.49 10.66 -17.93
C VAL A 107 -9.44 10.36 -18.98
N GLY A 108 -9.81 9.57 -19.98
CA GLY A 108 -8.96 9.30 -21.13
C GLY A 108 -8.77 10.60 -21.91
N TYR A 109 -7.52 10.99 -22.13
CA TYR A 109 -7.17 11.83 -23.25
C TYR A 109 -6.56 10.91 -24.31
N GLU A 110 -7.30 10.69 -25.40
CA GLU A 110 -6.68 10.26 -26.64
C GLU A 110 -5.97 11.47 -27.26
N GLY A 111 -4.72 11.28 -27.67
CA GLY A 111 -3.95 12.25 -28.44
C GLY A 111 -2.50 12.33 -27.95
N CYS A 112 -1.46 12.20 -28.77
CA CYS A 112 -1.34 12.00 -30.20
C CYS A 112 -0.05 11.22 -30.45
N ALA A 113 -0.01 10.43 -31.52
CA ALA A 113 1.21 9.85 -32.08
C ALA A 113 2.25 10.94 -32.38
N VAL A 114 3.52 10.66 -32.11
CA VAL A 114 4.64 11.34 -32.78
C VAL A 114 5.67 10.27 -33.14
N LEU A 115 6.05 10.30 -34.42
CA LEU A 115 7.07 9.51 -35.11
C LEU A 115 8.43 9.54 -34.41
#